data_AF-A0A419SDF9-F1
#
_entry.id   AF-A0A419SDF9-F1
#
_cell.length_a   1.000
_cell.length_b   1.000
_cell.length_c   1.000
_cell.angle_alpha   90.00
_cell.angle_beta   90.00
_cell.angle_gamma   90.00
#
_symmetry.space_group_name_H-M   'P 1'
#
loop_
_entity.id
_entity.type
_entity.pdbx_description
1 polymer ?
#
loop_
_entity_poly.entity_id
_entity_poly.type
_entity_poly.pdbx_seq_one_letter_code
_entity_poly.pdbx_strand_id
1 'polypeptide(L)'
;MKLTERIQLEKEKSAEELTELLEANKEDESLLKDLKSEYELAIVESDENKINELESEINSCTRRITRRRVRINHFTSESDPVIQKMIVDELKKSRLVAYEAEQRAAKQIKTIKESRAKLLKQIKELNKDYKISSRYRGYINSWVKQLNEESRNELGIDKLGVSVVPPIAKEMQDLTIDRVHIFGRFGE
;
A
#
# COMPACT_ATOMS: atom_id res chain seq x y z
N MET A 1 -8.49 -0.16 16.03
CA MET A 1 -9.37 -1.11 15.31
C MET A 1 -9.10 -0.98 13.83
N LYS A 2 -8.76 -2.07 13.14
CA LYS A 2 -8.47 -2.08 11.70
C LYS A 2 -9.73 -1.80 10.90
N LEU A 3 -9.60 -1.27 9.67
CA LEU A 3 -10.76 -1.01 8.79
C LEU A 3 -11.60 -2.28 8.60
N THR A 4 -10.95 -3.43 8.45
CA THR A 4 -11.59 -4.75 8.31
C THR A 4 -12.48 -5.10 9.51
N GLU A 5 -12.01 -4.84 10.73
CA GLU A 5 -12.78 -5.08 11.96
C GLU A 5 -13.98 -4.14 12.06
N ARG A 6 -13.84 -2.87 11.64
CA ARG A 6 -14.94 -1.89 11.59
C ARG A 6 -16.01 -2.28 10.59
N ILE A 7 -15.61 -2.70 9.39
CA ILE A 7 -16.52 -3.14 8.33
C ILE A 7 -17.26 -4.41 8.76
N GLN A 8 -16.55 -5.35 9.38
CA GLN A 8 -17.14 -6.60 9.84
C GLN A 8 -18.23 -6.34 10.89
N LEU A 9 -17.95 -5.48 11.87
CA LEU A 9 -18.92 -5.10 12.90
C LEU A 9 -20.14 -4.39 12.31
N GLU A 10 -19.95 -3.53 11.30
CA GLU A 10 -21.09 -2.89 10.61
C GLU A 10 -21.93 -3.90 9.84
N LYS A 11 -21.29 -4.86 9.13
CA LYS A 11 -22.01 -5.94 8.44
C LYS A 11 -22.81 -6.82 9.39
N GLU A 12 -22.26 -7.12 10.56
CA GLU A 12 -22.95 -7.89 11.60
C GLU A 12 -24.20 -7.15 12.09
N LYS A 13 -24.08 -5.85 12.39
CA LYS A 13 -25.24 -5.02 12.76
C LYS A 13 -26.30 -4.94 11.65
N SER A 14 -25.88 -4.71 10.42
CA SER A 14 -26.81 -4.66 9.28
C SER A 14 -27.49 -6.01 9.04
N ALA A 15 -26.79 -7.12 9.30
CA ALA A 15 -27.36 -8.46 9.22
C ALA A 15 -28.40 -8.70 10.33
N GLU A 16 -28.12 -8.28 11.57
CA GLU A 16 -29.06 -8.34 12.69
C GLU A 16 -30.33 -7.52 12.38
N GLU A 17 -30.18 -6.25 11.97
CA GLU A 17 -31.32 -5.40 11.59
C GLU A 17 -32.11 -5.99 10.41
N LEU A 18 -31.44 -6.62 9.45
CA LEU A 18 -32.09 -7.30 8.33
C LEU A 18 -32.92 -8.50 8.80
N THR A 19 -32.40 -9.31 9.74
CA THR A 19 -33.14 -10.45 10.28
C THR A 19 -34.41 -9.99 11.01
N GLU A 20 -34.32 -8.97 11.85
CA GLU A 20 -35.48 -8.39 12.55
C GLU A 20 -36.52 -7.84 11.56
N LEU A 21 -36.08 -7.15 10.51
CA LEU A 21 -36.97 -6.63 9.46
C LEU A 21 -37.66 -7.74 8.67
N LEU A 22 -36.96 -8.85 8.40
CA LEU A 22 -37.53 -10.00 7.69
C LEU A 22 -38.58 -10.71 8.54
N GLU A 23 -38.34 -10.90 9.84
CA GLU A 23 -39.29 -11.49 10.77
C GLU A 23 -40.54 -10.62 10.91
N ALA A 24 -40.37 -9.32 11.19
CA ALA A 24 -41.49 -8.39 11.30
C ALA A 24 -42.26 -8.23 9.97
N ASN A 25 -41.60 -8.41 8.82
CA ASN A 25 -42.29 -8.40 7.53
C ASN A 25 -43.11 -9.68 7.31
N LYS A 26 -42.63 -10.86 7.75
CA LYS A 26 -43.40 -12.12 7.71
C LYS A 26 -44.63 -12.06 8.61
N GLU A 27 -44.50 -11.49 9.81
CA GLU A 27 -45.61 -11.30 10.73
C GLU A 27 -46.71 -10.42 10.12
N ASP A 28 -46.34 -9.26 9.57
CA ASP A 28 -47.30 -8.38 8.89
C ASP A 28 -47.91 -9.03 7.64
N GLU A 29 -47.16 -9.84 6.90
CA GLU A 29 -47.70 -10.61 5.76
C GLU A 29 -48.72 -11.67 6.21
N SER A 30 -48.52 -12.30 7.37
CA SER A 30 -49.51 -13.21 7.96
C SER A 30 -50.76 -12.46 8.42
N LEU A 31 -50.57 -11.33 9.12
CA LEU A 31 -51.67 -10.48 9.58
C LEU A 31 -52.50 -9.95 8.40
N LEU A 32 -51.84 -9.54 7.32
CA LEU A 32 -52.52 -9.09 6.10
C LEU A 32 -53.37 -10.20 5.48
N LYS A 33 -52.92 -11.45 5.56
CA LYS A 33 -53.68 -12.61 5.06
C LYS A 33 -54.92 -12.84 5.91
N ASP A 34 -54.79 -12.77 7.23
CA ASP A 34 -55.91 -12.93 8.17
C ASP A 34 -56.93 -11.81 8.00
N LEU A 35 -56.49 -10.54 7.96
CA LEU A 35 -57.35 -9.38 7.71
C LEU A 35 -58.11 -9.47 6.38
N LYS A 36 -57.47 -9.98 5.33
CA LYS A 36 -58.15 -10.20 4.03
C LYS A 36 -59.23 -11.27 4.13
N SER A 37 -58.97 -12.36 4.85
CA SER A 37 -59.97 -13.40 5.09
C SER A 37 -61.16 -12.88 5.90
N GLU A 38 -60.91 -12.06 6.92
CA GLU A 38 -61.97 -11.43 7.71
C GLU A 38 -62.77 -10.41 6.89
N TYR A 39 -62.11 -9.67 6.00
CA TYR A 39 -62.74 -8.72 5.10
C TYR A 39 -63.69 -9.43 4.11
N GLU A 40 -63.27 -10.57 3.55
CA GLU A 40 -64.12 -11.39 2.69
C GLU A 40 -65.37 -11.89 3.43
N LEU A 41 -65.24 -12.29 4.71
CA LEU A 41 -66.38 -12.67 5.55
C LEU A 41 -67.32 -11.48 5.82
N ALA A 42 -66.77 -10.31 6.17
CA ALA A 42 -67.56 -9.11 6.42
C ALA A 42 -68.35 -8.65 5.18
N ILE A 43 -67.80 -8.84 3.97
CA ILE A 43 -68.54 -8.61 2.71
C ILE A 43 -69.72 -9.57 2.58
N VAL A 44 -69.53 -10.86 2.86
CA VAL A 44 -70.60 -11.87 2.80
C VAL A 44 -71.70 -11.55 3.82
N GLU A 45 -71.32 -11.08 5.00
CA GLU A 45 -72.24 -10.68 6.08
C GLU A 45 -72.89 -9.30 5.85
N SER A 46 -72.41 -8.53 4.86
CA SER A 46 -72.88 -7.16 4.54
C SER A 46 -72.78 -6.18 5.72
N ASP A 47 -71.75 -6.32 6.57
CA ASP A 47 -71.47 -5.41 7.69
C ASP A 47 -70.58 -4.23 7.22
N GLU A 48 -71.21 -3.13 6.79
CA GLU A 48 -70.52 -1.95 6.27
C GLU A 48 -69.53 -1.31 7.27
N ASN A 49 -69.82 -1.37 8.58
CA ASN A 49 -68.92 -0.79 9.58
C ASN A 49 -67.63 -1.61 9.67
N LYS A 50 -67.77 -2.94 9.71
CA LYS A 50 -66.64 -3.86 9.80
C LYS A 50 -65.80 -3.88 8.51
N ILE A 51 -66.43 -3.73 7.35
CA ILE A 51 -65.75 -3.55 6.06
C ILE A 51 -64.83 -2.32 6.09
N ASN A 52 -65.33 -1.17 6.54
CA ASN A 52 -64.56 0.08 6.60
C ASN A 52 -63.38 0.00 7.59
N GLU A 53 -63.59 -0.63 8.75
CA GLU A 53 -62.54 -0.84 9.74
C GLU A 53 -61.42 -1.73 9.18
N LEU A 54 -61.78 -2.89 8.63
CA LEU A 54 -60.83 -3.85 8.05
C LEU A 54 -60.10 -3.25 6.85
N GLU A 55 -60.75 -2.45 6.02
CA GLU A 55 -60.10 -1.75 4.89
C GLU A 55 -59.02 -0.77 5.38
N SER A 56 -59.29 -0.04 6.46
CA SER A 56 -58.31 0.86 7.09
C SER A 56 -57.10 0.07 7.62
N GLU A 57 -57.34 -1.05 8.29
CA GLU A 57 -56.29 -1.92 8.83
C GLU A 57 -55.45 -2.59 7.74
N ILE A 58 -56.08 -3.10 6.67
CA ILE A 58 -55.41 -3.65 5.49
C ILE A 58 -54.51 -2.59 4.84
N ASN A 59 -55.00 -1.36 4.68
CA ASN A 59 -54.23 -0.25 4.10
C ASN A 59 -53.03 0.11 4.98
N SER A 60 -53.21 0.14 6.30
CA SER A 60 -52.13 0.38 7.27
C SER A 60 -51.06 -0.72 7.20
N CYS A 61 -51.47 -1.99 7.23
CA CYS A 61 -50.59 -3.14 7.15
C CYS A 61 -49.80 -3.18 5.83
N THR A 62 -50.48 -2.93 4.71
CA THR A 62 -49.85 -2.87 3.37
C THR A 62 -48.79 -1.76 3.28
N ARG A 63 -49.04 -0.60 3.90
CA ARG A 63 -48.04 0.48 3.98
C ARG A 63 -46.82 0.07 4.81
N ARG A 64 -47.00 -0.64 5.92
CA ARG A 64 -45.89 -1.15 6.75
C ARG A 64 -45.02 -2.14 5.97
N ILE A 65 -45.63 -3.14 5.32
CA ILE A 65 -44.94 -4.13 4.47
C ILE A 65 -44.14 -3.43 3.37
N THR A 66 -44.76 -2.46 2.67
CA THR A 66 -44.08 -1.73 1.59
C THR A 66 -42.85 -1.00 2.11
N ARG A 67 -42.95 -0.29 3.24
CA ARG A 67 -41.82 0.41 3.86
C ARG A 67 -40.72 -0.56 4.31
N ARG A 68 -41.08 -1.71 4.88
CA ARG A 68 -40.09 -2.73 5.29
C ARG A 68 -39.39 -3.37 4.10
N ARG A 69 -40.10 -3.71 3.02
CA ARG A 69 -39.49 -4.22 1.77
C ARG A 69 -38.48 -3.24 1.17
N VAL A 70 -38.76 -1.94 1.19
CA VAL A 70 -37.80 -0.92 0.75
C VAL A 70 -36.53 -0.93 1.60
N ARG A 71 -36.66 -1.05 2.94
CA ARG A 71 -35.51 -1.15 3.84
C ARG A 71 -34.72 -2.45 3.64
N ILE A 72 -35.41 -3.59 3.52
CA ILE A 72 -34.79 -4.89 3.23
C ILE A 72 -33.95 -4.81 1.95
N ASN A 73 -34.49 -4.23 0.88
CA ASN A 73 -33.76 -4.04 -0.38
C ASN A 73 -32.53 -3.14 -0.25
N HIS A 74 -32.54 -2.18 0.68
CA HIS A 74 -31.38 -1.33 0.96
C HIS A 74 -30.24 -2.14 1.59
N PHE A 75 -30.56 -3.00 2.56
CA PHE A 75 -29.59 -3.85 3.27
C PHE A 75 -29.06 -5.02 2.44
N THR A 76 -29.84 -5.53 1.47
CA THR A 76 -29.40 -6.65 0.62
C THR A 76 -28.53 -6.21 -0.57
N SER A 77 -28.43 -4.91 -0.85
CA SER A 77 -27.54 -4.41 -1.90
C SER A 77 -26.09 -4.41 -1.40
N GLU A 78 -25.13 -4.84 -2.23
CA GLU A 78 -23.69 -4.82 -1.92
C GLU A 78 -23.11 -3.40 -1.66
N SER A 79 -23.96 -2.37 -1.70
CA SER A 79 -23.61 -0.95 -1.63
C SER A 79 -24.11 -0.31 -0.33
N ASP A 80 -23.75 -0.89 0.82
CA ASP A 80 -23.98 -0.23 2.11
C ASP A 80 -23.24 1.14 2.12
N PRO A 81 -23.98 2.27 2.18
CA PRO A 81 -23.39 3.61 2.12
C PRO A 81 -22.43 3.90 3.28
N VAL A 82 -22.67 3.31 4.44
CA VAL A 82 -21.83 3.49 5.64
C VAL A 82 -20.50 2.80 5.42
N ILE A 83 -20.51 1.54 4.97
CA ILE A 83 -19.29 0.79 4.63
C ILE A 83 -18.51 1.50 3.52
N GLN A 84 -19.19 1.95 2.46
CA GLN A 84 -18.56 2.71 1.37
C GLN A 84 -17.87 3.98 1.88
N LYS A 85 -18.52 4.74 2.79
CA LYS A 85 -17.92 5.91 3.42
C LYS A 85 -16.68 5.54 4.24
N MET A 86 -16.73 4.46 5.04
CA MET A 86 -15.58 4.01 5.81
C MET A 86 -14.38 3.68 4.91
N ILE A 87 -14.62 2.99 3.78
CA ILE A 87 -13.59 2.64 2.80
C ILE A 87 -13.00 3.90 2.16
N VAL A 88 -13.84 4.82 1.70
CA VAL A 88 -13.41 6.07 1.05
C VAL A 88 -12.54 6.92 1.98
N ASP A 89 -12.91 7.04 3.25
CA ASP A 89 -12.16 7.84 4.22
C ASP A 89 -10.78 7.23 4.50
N GLU A 90 -10.69 5.90 4.58
CA GLU A 90 -9.40 5.23 4.75
C GLU A 90 -8.52 5.38 3.50
N LEU A 91 -9.08 5.17 2.31
CA LEU A 91 -8.34 5.34 1.04
C LEU A 91 -7.82 6.77 0.86
N LYS A 92 -8.58 7.79 1.26
CA LYS A 92 -8.12 9.19 1.23
C LYS A 92 -6.88 9.39 2.10
N LYS A 93 -6.87 8.82 3.32
CA LYS A 93 -5.71 8.88 4.22
C LYS A 93 -4.52 8.14 3.64
N SER A 94 -4.71 6.89 3.21
CA SER A 94 -3.63 6.07 2.62
C SER A 94 -3.03 6.73 1.38
N ARG A 95 -3.87 7.35 0.52
CA ARG A 95 -3.40 8.08 -0.66
C ARG A 95 -2.48 9.24 -0.29
N LEU A 96 -2.83 10.02 0.74
CA LEU A 96 -2.01 11.14 1.20
C LEU A 96 -0.65 10.65 1.70
N VAL A 97 -0.65 9.60 2.53
CA VAL A 97 0.58 9.00 3.06
C VAL A 97 1.48 8.48 1.94
N ALA A 98 0.89 7.79 0.94
CA ALA A 98 1.63 7.30 -0.22
C ALA A 98 2.26 8.45 -1.01
N TYR A 99 1.49 9.51 -1.27
CA TYR A 99 1.98 10.70 -1.98
C TYR A 99 3.13 11.40 -1.24
N GLU A 100 3.05 11.56 0.08
CA GLU A 100 4.12 12.14 0.88
C GLU A 100 5.38 11.26 0.92
N ALA A 101 5.21 9.93 0.94
CA ALA A 101 6.32 8.99 0.86
C ALA A 101 7.03 9.08 -0.51
N GLU A 102 6.27 9.13 -1.61
CA GLU A 102 6.82 9.30 -2.96
C GLU A 102 7.58 10.63 -3.10
N GLN A 103 7.05 11.73 -2.57
CA GLN A 103 7.76 13.01 -2.60
C GLN A 103 9.08 12.96 -1.81
N ARG A 104 9.10 12.31 -0.63
CA ARG A 104 10.33 12.13 0.15
C ARG A 104 11.34 11.26 -0.60
N ALA A 105 10.89 10.16 -1.21
CA ALA A 105 11.73 9.29 -2.03
C ALA A 105 12.31 10.05 -3.23
N ALA A 106 11.50 10.85 -3.93
CA ALA A 106 11.95 11.66 -5.06
C ALA A 106 13.04 12.67 -4.66
N LYS A 107 12.88 13.34 -3.50
CA LYS A 107 13.91 14.22 -2.94
C LYS A 107 15.20 13.46 -2.63
N GLN A 108 15.09 12.29 -2.00
CA GLN A 108 16.26 11.43 -1.70
C GLN A 108 16.97 10.97 -2.97
N ILE A 109 16.24 10.57 -4.02
CA ILE A 109 16.81 10.18 -5.31
C ILE A 109 17.63 11.33 -5.90
N LYS A 110 17.14 12.58 -5.82
CA LYS A 110 17.87 13.74 -6.31
C LYS A 110 19.21 13.90 -5.57
N THR A 111 19.18 13.86 -4.23
CA THR A 111 20.39 13.95 -3.40
C THR A 111 21.38 12.82 -3.70
N ILE A 112 20.89 11.58 -3.85
CA ILE A 112 21.73 10.42 -4.19
C ILE A 112 22.38 10.60 -5.55
N LYS A 113 21.65 11.08 -6.57
CA LYS A 113 22.19 11.36 -7.90
C LYS A 113 23.31 12.40 -7.86
N GLU A 114 23.14 13.47 -7.09
CA GLU A 114 24.16 14.50 -6.92
C GLU A 114 25.42 13.96 -6.23
N SER A 115 25.26 13.20 -5.15
CA SER A 115 26.36 12.53 -4.45
C SER A 115 27.09 11.53 -5.35
N ARG A 116 26.36 10.73 -6.13
CA ARG A 116 26.93 9.79 -7.11
C ARG A 116 27.77 10.51 -8.16
N ALA A 117 27.29 11.64 -8.69
CA ALA A 117 28.05 12.42 -9.66
C ALA A 117 29.36 12.96 -9.09
N LYS A 118 29.35 13.44 -7.83
CA LYS A 118 30.55 13.89 -7.11
C LYS A 118 31.55 12.74 -6.90
N LEU A 119 31.07 11.59 -6.42
CA LEU A 119 31.91 10.41 -6.21
C LEU A 119 32.55 9.92 -7.52
N LEU A 120 31.80 9.85 -8.61
CA LEU A 120 32.33 9.45 -9.92
C LEU A 120 33.42 10.42 -10.41
N LYS A 121 33.28 11.72 -10.15
CA LYS A 121 34.32 12.71 -10.45
C LYS A 121 35.60 12.45 -9.65
N GLN A 122 35.47 12.20 -8.35
CA GLN A 122 36.60 11.89 -7.47
C GLN A 122 37.29 10.58 -7.86
N ILE A 123 36.54 9.53 -8.20
CA ILE A 123 37.10 8.26 -8.69
C ILE A 123 37.86 8.46 -10.00
N LYS A 124 37.35 9.33 -10.90
CA LYS A 124 38.04 9.66 -12.16
C LYS A 124 39.37 10.37 -11.91
N GLU A 125 39.42 11.31 -10.98
CA GLU A 125 40.64 12.01 -10.57
C GLU A 125 41.64 11.02 -9.94
N LEU A 126 41.18 10.17 -9.02
CA LEU A 126 41.99 9.11 -8.41
C LEU A 126 42.59 8.15 -9.45
N ASN A 127 41.83 7.77 -10.47
CA ASN A 127 42.32 6.93 -11.56
C ASN A 127 43.38 7.64 -12.42
N LYS A 128 43.28 8.96 -12.60
CA LYS A 128 44.31 9.74 -13.29
C LYS A 128 45.63 9.70 -12.51
N ASP A 129 45.57 9.94 -11.21
CA ASP A 129 46.74 9.92 -10.34
C ASP A 129 47.35 8.52 -10.22
N TYR A 130 46.51 7.49 -10.13
CA TYR A 130 46.94 6.10 -10.19
C TYR A 130 47.70 5.79 -11.48
N LYS A 131 47.17 6.19 -12.65
CA LYS A 131 47.86 6.00 -13.94
C LYS A 131 49.19 6.73 -14.00
N ILE A 132 49.26 7.95 -13.46
CA ILE A 132 50.51 8.72 -13.37
C ILE A 132 51.52 7.97 -12.49
N SER A 133 51.11 7.57 -11.28
CA SER A 133 51.94 6.81 -10.34
C SER A 133 52.44 5.50 -10.93
N SER A 134 51.56 4.75 -11.61
CA SER A 134 51.89 3.49 -12.28
C SER A 134 52.94 3.69 -13.39
N ARG A 135 52.82 4.73 -14.21
CA ARG A 135 53.84 5.07 -15.24
C ARG A 135 55.20 5.36 -14.63
N TYR A 136 55.24 6.23 -13.60
CA TYR A 136 56.50 6.57 -12.95
C TYR A 136 57.11 5.39 -12.20
N ARG A 137 56.30 4.53 -11.57
CA ARG A 137 56.79 3.26 -11.00
C ARG A 137 57.41 2.36 -12.07
N GLY A 138 56.77 2.24 -13.24
CA GLY A 138 57.33 1.48 -14.37
C GLY A 138 58.69 2.03 -14.83
N TYR A 139 58.79 3.36 -14.96
CA TYR A 139 60.04 4.05 -15.30
C TYR A 139 61.13 3.87 -14.23
N ILE A 140 60.80 4.05 -12.94
CA ILE A 140 61.74 3.82 -11.84
C ILE A 140 62.24 2.37 -11.89
N ASN A 141 61.34 1.40 -12.00
CA ASN A 141 61.69 -0.03 -12.05
C ASN A 141 62.61 -0.40 -13.22
N SER A 142 62.54 0.30 -14.36
CA SER A 142 63.46 0.04 -15.48
C SER A 142 64.91 0.46 -15.18
N TRP A 143 65.08 1.49 -14.35
CA TRP A 143 66.40 2.03 -13.98
C TRP A 143 66.96 1.42 -12.69
N VAL A 144 66.10 1.00 -11.76
CA VAL A 144 66.51 0.40 -10.47
C VAL A 144 67.51 -0.75 -10.64
N LYS A 145 67.31 -1.60 -11.66
CA LYS A 145 68.20 -2.74 -11.94
C LYS A 145 69.64 -2.32 -12.27
N GLN A 146 69.87 -1.08 -12.67
CA GLN A 146 71.18 -0.53 -13.03
C GLN A 146 71.86 0.22 -11.87
N LEU A 147 71.15 0.46 -10.77
CA LEU A 147 71.69 1.16 -9.59
C LEU A 147 72.33 0.18 -8.60
N ASN A 148 73.38 0.62 -7.89
CA ASN A 148 73.98 -0.09 -6.77
C ASN A 148 73.14 0.08 -5.48
N GLU A 149 73.48 -0.65 -4.43
CA GLU A 149 72.72 -0.67 -3.17
C GLU A 149 72.72 0.70 -2.45
N GLU A 150 73.84 1.41 -2.47
CA GLU A 150 73.98 2.74 -1.84
C GLU A 150 73.05 3.78 -2.50
N SER A 151 73.03 3.86 -3.83
CA SER A 151 72.14 4.76 -4.57
C SER A 151 70.66 4.36 -4.48
N ARG A 152 70.35 3.07 -4.35
CA ARG A 152 68.96 2.61 -4.12
C ARG A 152 68.46 3.01 -2.74
N ASN A 153 69.32 2.91 -1.72
CA ASN A 153 69.02 3.30 -0.35
C ASN A 153 68.84 4.82 -0.21
N GLU A 154 69.69 5.62 -0.86
CA GLU A 154 69.58 7.09 -0.90
C GLU A 154 68.23 7.53 -1.51
N LEU A 155 67.83 6.89 -2.62
CA LEU A 155 66.57 7.19 -3.30
C LEU A 155 65.33 6.59 -2.60
N GLY A 156 65.52 5.81 -1.53
CA GLY A 156 64.42 5.21 -0.76
C GLY A 156 63.52 4.28 -1.58
N ILE A 157 64.08 3.64 -2.62
CA ILE A 157 63.31 2.87 -3.62
C ILE A 157 62.61 1.67 -2.98
N ASP A 158 63.23 1.08 -1.96
CA ASP A 158 62.67 -0.05 -1.22
C ASP A 158 61.34 0.30 -0.52
N LYS A 159 61.12 1.58 -0.18
CA LYS A 159 59.87 2.08 0.43
C LYS A 159 58.73 2.27 -0.59
N LEU A 160 59.04 2.41 -1.88
CA LEU A 160 58.02 2.57 -2.93
C LEU A 160 57.30 1.24 -3.24
N GLY A 161 57.87 0.13 -2.77
CA GLY A 161 57.38 -1.23 -2.95
C GLY A 161 57.42 -1.61 -4.42
N VAL A 162 58.30 -2.56 -4.78
CA VAL A 162 58.36 -3.19 -6.11
C VAL A 162 57.14 -4.11 -6.37
N SER A 163 56.04 -3.90 -5.65
CA SER A 163 54.79 -4.64 -5.85
C SER A 163 54.23 -4.32 -7.24
N VAL A 164 53.94 -5.37 -8.01
CA VAL A 164 53.34 -5.32 -9.36
C VAL A 164 51.97 -4.63 -9.34
N VAL A 165 51.28 -4.64 -8.20
CA VAL A 165 49.98 -3.99 -8.01
C VAL A 165 50.06 -3.04 -6.80
N PRO A 166 49.89 -1.72 -7.00
CA PRO A 166 49.85 -0.76 -5.89
C PRO A 166 48.64 -1.03 -4.96
N PRO A 167 48.77 -0.88 -3.63
CA PRO A 167 47.66 -1.08 -2.69
C PRO A 167 46.38 -0.30 -3.04
N ILE A 168 46.55 0.89 -3.61
CA ILE A 168 45.44 1.76 -4.04
C ILE A 168 44.61 1.18 -5.18
N ALA A 169 45.16 0.25 -5.99
CA ALA A 169 44.43 -0.40 -7.06
C ALA A 169 43.32 -1.32 -6.52
N LYS A 170 43.55 -1.98 -5.38
CA LYS A 170 42.57 -2.82 -4.69
C LYS A 170 41.44 -1.99 -4.11
N GLU A 171 41.77 -0.90 -3.41
CA GLU A 171 40.79 0.04 -2.84
C GLU A 171 39.93 0.71 -3.92
N MET A 172 40.52 1.06 -5.07
CA MET A 172 39.78 1.60 -6.22
C MET A 172 38.79 0.59 -6.82
N GLN A 173 39.12 -0.70 -6.79
CA GLN A 173 38.25 -1.76 -7.30
C GLN A 173 37.00 -1.90 -6.43
N ASP A 174 37.14 -1.81 -5.10
CA ASP A 174 36.02 -1.86 -4.16
C ASP A 174 35.06 -0.65 -4.33
N LEU A 175 35.57 0.50 -4.76
CA LEU A 175 34.78 1.71 -5.04
C LEU A 175 34.06 1.69 -6.40
N THR A 176 34.40 0.77 -7.30
CA THR A 176 33.88 0.72 -8.68
C THR A 176 32.98 -0.48 -8.97
N ILE A 177 33.01 -1.51 -8.12
CA ILE A 177 32.09 -2.65 -8.23
C ILE A 177 30.78 -2.29 -7.50
N ASP A 178 29.73 -2.01 -8.28
CA ASP A 178 28.35 -1.93 -7.78
C ASP A 178 27.99 -3.27 -7.11
N ARG A 179 28.14 -3.39 -5.79
CA ARG A 179 27.69 -4.60 -5.07
C ARG A 179 26.16 -4.66 -5.13
N VAL A 180 25.70 -5.76 -5.71
CA VAL A 180 24.35 -6.26 -6.02
C VAL A 180 23.33 -6.25 -4.84
N HIS A 181 23.64 -5.68 -3.68
CA HIS A 181 22.83 -5.82 -2.46
C HIS A 181 21.96 -4.63 -2.07
N ILE A 182 21.77 -3.64 -2.95
CA ILE A 182 20.91 -2.48 -2.61
C ILE A 182 19.42 -2.80 -2.81
N PHE A 183 19.07 -3.80 -3.62
CA PHE A 183 17.70 -4.29 -3.77
C PHE A 183 17.56 -5.68 -3.15
N GLY A 184 17.42 -5.73 -1.83
CA GLY A 184 16.85 -6.92 -1.18
C GLY A 184 15.44 -7.13 -1.72
N ARG A 185 15.22 -8.26 -2.40
CA ARG A 185 13.94 -8.81 -2.90
C ARG A 185 12.71 -7.91 -2.67
N PHE A 186 12.38 -7.07 -3.64
CA PHE A 186 11.01 -6.63 -3.83
C PHE A 186 10.28 -7.75 -4.57
N GLY A 187 9.75 -8.72 -3.83
CA GLY A 187 8.96 -9.82 -4.38
C GLY A 187 9.10 -11.11 -3.58
N GLU A 188 8.48 -11.14 -2.39
CA GLU A 188 7.82 -12.29 -1.77
C GLU A 188 6.65 -11.75 -0.95
#